data_AF-A0A7C1IU65-F1
#
_entry.id   AF-A0A7C1IU65-F1
#
_cell.length_a   1.000
_cell.length_b   1.000
_cell.length_c   1.000
_cell.angle_alpha   90.00
_cell.angle_beta   90.00
_cell.angle_gamma   90.00
#
_symmetry.space_group_name_H-M   'P 1'
#
loop_
_entity.id
_entity.type
_entity.pdbx_description
1 polymer ?
#
loop_
_entity_poly.entity_id
_entity_poly.type
_entity_poly.pdbx_seq_one_letter_code
_entity_poly.pdbx_strand_id
1 'polypeptide(L)'
;TLAWLVRKQSAAPQTKAEDESDRADVKDESAAVEELLQADILSILVGVRLISLVDPRKKSSIFDRIGALRKKFAQKYGFIIPLVRLRDNISLEPNAYEIRLYDHVIASGTLEPGRYLAMDPGTVQRPVKGITTKEPVYGLPALWINEADKETAELAGYTVIDPESVLMTHLSETLSRHAHELLTREDVQQLLERLRKVQPSLVGEVVPEVISVGLLQRVLQNLLREEISIRDLPLILETLGEHGGRTKNAVLLTELARKALARTITEQHKANDGTLYAITLDPAVEHTLLGQINQSNDAIGLSVDPETASCLGQAAAQAWKAVMEKGIDHAIVLCDARLRAGLRTLLQRTIPRLPVVAYDEIVPASPIEPVEMLTLPDGVGNSGDGVDAGQLMTV
;
A
#
# COMPACT_ATOMS: atom_id res chain seq x y z
N THR A 1 -58.18 -31.91 74.25
CA THR A 1 -58.70 -30.58 74.64
C THR A 1 -58.36 -29.61 73.54
N LEU A 2 -59.39 -29.04 72.90
CA LEU A 2 -59.28 -28.06 71.83
C LEU A 2 -58.43 -26.85 72.25
N ALA A 3 -57.46 -26.46 71.42
CA ALA A 3 -57.17 -25.06 71.18
C ALA A 3 -56.36 -24.90 69.89
N TRP A 4 -56.96 -24.13 68.97
CA TRP A 4 -56.26 -23.19 68.11
C TRP A 4 -55.82 -23.65 66.71
N LEU A 5 -56.85 -23.99 65.94
CA LEU A 5 -57.05 -23.41 64.61
C LEU A 5 -56.98 -21.87 64.70
N VAL A 6 -56.08 -21.25 63.92
CA VAL A 6 -56.17 -19.95 63.19
C VAL A 6 -54.76 -19.40 62.97
N ARG A 7 -54.46 -18.97 61.74
CA ARG A 7 -53.18 -18.43 61.22
C ARG A 7 -52.09 -19.49 61.10
N LYS A 8 -51.61 -19.85 59.91
CA LYS A 8 -51.23 -18.94 58.83
C LYS A 8 -51.13 -19.77 57.53
N GLN A 9 -52.06 -19.56 56.61
CA GLN A 9 -51.80 -19.80 55.20
C GLN A 9 -50.66 -18.87 54.75
N SER A 10 -49.94 -19.32 53.71
CA SER A 10 -48.97 -18.59 52.87
C SER A 10 -47.50 -18.88 53.17
N ALA A 11 -46.95 -19.85 52.42
CA ALA A 11 -45.59 -19.80 51.89
C ALA A 11 -45.48 -20.82 50.73
N ALA A 12 -46.01 -20.43 49.56
CA ALA A 12 -45.64 -21.02 48.27
C ALA A 12 -44.39 -20.28 47.74
N PRO A 13 -43.54 -20.94 46.93
CA PRO A 13 -42.21 -20.44 46.58
C PRO A 13 -42.25 -19.39 45.45
N GLN A 14 -41.68 -18.22 45.70
CA GLN A 14 -41.36 -17.19 44.68
C GLN A 14 -39.86 -16.88 44.78
N THR A 15 -39.03 -17.55 43.97
CA THR A 15 -37.60 -17.19 43.79
C THR A 15 -37.02 -17.88 42.56
N LYS A 16 -37.54 -17.58 41.35
CA LYS A 16 -36.92 -18.02 40.08
C LYS A 16 -37.10 -17.07 38.88
N ALA A 17 -37.82 -15.96 39.01
CA ALA A 17 -38.13 -15.10 37.85
C ALA A 17 -37.26 -13.82 37.73
N GLU A 18 -36.56 -13.40 38.79
CA GLU A 18 -35.76 -12.15 38.76
C GLU A 18 -34.29 -12.38 38.34
N ASP A 19 -33.77 -13.61 38.40
CA ASP A 19 -32.38 -13.94 38.02
C ASP A 19 -32.18 -14.14 36.49
N GLU A 20 -33.27 -14.27 35.71
CA GLU A 20 -33.19 -14.46 34.25
C GLU A 20 -33.25 -13.14 33.47
N SER A 21 -33.90 -12.09 33.99
CA SER A 21 -33.95 -10.77 33.33
C SER A 21 -32.63 -10.01 33.46
N ASP A 22 -32.03 -9.97 34.66
CA ASP A 22 -30.76 -9.28 34.90
C ASP A 22 -29.58 -9.96 34.18
N ARG A 23 -29.65 -11.27 33.95
CA ARG A 23 -28.65 -12.01 33.15
C ARG A 23 -28.81 -11.82 31.65
N ALA A 24 -29.98 -11.44 31.16
CA ALA A 24 -30.21 -11.15 29.75
C ALA A 24 -29.72 -9.74 29.41
N ASP A 25 -30.05 -8.74 30.24
CA ASP A 25 -29.65 -7.34 30.04
C ASP A 25 -28.13 -7.13 30.13
N VAL A 26 -27.45 -7.78 31.08
CA VAL A 26 -25.97 -7.73 31.19
C VAL A 26 -25.26 -8.41 30.01
N LYS A 27 -25.91 -9.41 29.37
CA LYS A 27 -25.34 -10.14 28.23
C LYS A 27 -25.48 -9.34 26.93
N ASP A 28 -26.54 -8.56 26.79
CA ASP A 28 -26.78 -7.66 25.66
C ASP A 28 -25.88 -6.42 25.73
N GLU A 29 -25.67 -5.85 26.93
CA GLU A 29 -24.69 -4.77 27.12
C GLU A 29 -23.25 -5.25 26.91
N SER A 30 -22.89 -6.44 27.39
CA SER A 30 -21.56 -7.03 27.15
C SER A 30 -21.33 -7.31 25.66
N ALA A 31 -22.33 -7.79 24.93
CA ALA A 31 -22.25 -8.00 23.49
C ALA A 31 -22.12 -6.66 22.72
N ALA A 32 -22.84 -5.61 23.13
CA ALA A 32 -22.72 -4.27 22.56
C ALA A 32 -21.33 -3.65 22.83
N VAL A 33 -20.76 -3.88 24.02
CA VAL A 33 -19.40 -3.45 24.35
C VAL A 33 -18.34 -4.27 23.60
N GLU A 34 -18.57 -5.56 23.37
CA GLU A 34 -17.71 -6.42 22.54
C GLU A 34 -17.76 -6.04 21.05
N GLU A 35 -18.90 -5.59 20.53
CA GLU A 35 -19.02 -5.03 19.18
C GLU A 35 -18.26 -3.69 19.04
N LEU A 36 -18.18 -2.87 20.10
CA LEU A 36 -17.35 -1.66 20.11
C LEU A 36 -15.84 -1.97 20.07
N LEU A 37 -15.42 -3.20 20.44
CA LEU A 37 -14.04 -3.64 20.33
C LEU A 37 -13.67 -4.11 18.91
N GLN A 38 -14.66 -4.37 18.04
CA GLN A 38 -14.42 -4.74 16.64
C GLN A 38 -14.21 -3.49 15.80
N ALA A 39 -12.99 -2.98 15.80
CA ALA A 39 -12.58 -1.90 14.91
C ALA A 39 -12.76 -2.31 13.44
N ASP A 40 -13.42 -1.46 12.66
CA ASP A 40 -13.55 -1.66 11.23
C ASP A 40 -12.18 -1.57 10.56
N ILE A 41 -11.75 -2.65 9.91
CA ILE A 41 -10.43 -2.68 9.25
C ILE A 41 -10.34 -1.55 8.22
N LEU A 42 -11.39 -1.31 7.43
CA LEU A 42 -11.39 -0.28 6.40
C LEU A 42 -12.69 0.49 6.41
N SER A 43 -12.59 1.81 6.58
CA SER A 43 -13.76 2.70 6.58
C SER A 43 -13.52 3.98 5.80
N ILE A 44 -14.61 4.57 5.30
CA ILE A 44 -14.64 5.89 4.69
C ILE A 44 -15.66 6.71 5.48
N LEU A 45 -15.17 7.79 6.09
CA LEU A 45 -16.01 8.79 6.74
C LEU A 45 -16.26 9.94 5.77
N VAL A 46 -17.49 10.41 5.72
CA VAL A 46 -17.87 11.52 4.84
C VAL A 46 -18.56 12.64 5.62
N GLY A 47 -18.28 13.88 5.22
CA GLY A 47 -18.97 15.06 5.71
C GLY A 47 -20.41 15.14 5.22
N VAL A 48 -21.20 15.99 5.88
CA VAL A 48 -22.67 16.05 5.71
C VAL A 48 -23.12 16.30 4.26
N ARG A 49 -22.38 17.10 3.46
CA ARG A 49 -22.75 17.36 2.05
C ARG A 49 -22.46 16.18 1.12
N LEU A 50 -21.60 15.25 1.53
CA LEU A 50 -21.22 14.07 0.76
C LEU A 50 -22.10 12.85 1.03
N ILE A 51 -23.00 12.90 2.04
CA ILE A 51 -23.90 11.78 2.39
C ILE A 51 -24.69 11.30 1.17
N SER A 52 -25.14 12.22 0.32
CA SER A 52 -25.88 11.88 -0.89
C SER A 52 -25.06 11.10 -1.93
N LEU A 53 -23.72 11.20 -1.91
CA LEU A 53 -22.83 10.41 -2.78
C LEU A 53 -22.69 8.97 -2.32
N VAL A 54 -22.93 8.71 -1.02
CA VAL A 54 -22.77 7.40 -0.39
C VAL A 54 -24.10 6.72 -0.07
N ASP A 55 -25.23 7.23 -0.59
CA ASP A 55 -26.55 6.65 -0.37
C ASP A 55 -26.70 5.32 -1.16
N PRO A 56 -26.93 4.17 -0.49
CA PRO A 56 -27.06 2.87 -1.14
C PRO A 56 -28.30 2.77 -2.05
N ARG A 57 -29.28 3.67 -1.93
CA ARG A 57 -30.53 3.63 -2.70
C ARG A 57 -30.42 4.20 -4.12
N LYS A 58 -29.30 4.84 -4.47
CA LYS A 58 -29.06 5.35 -5.83
C LYS A 58 -28.71 4.23 -6.81
N LYS A 59 -29.26 4.30 -8.04
CA LYS A 59 -29.08 3.30 -9.12
C LYS A 59 -27.62 3.08 -9.57
N SER A 60 -26.74 4.07 -9.39
CA SER A 60 -25.30 3.98 -9.68
C SER A 60 -24.54 4.18 -8.37
N SER A 61 -24.59 3.18 -7.50
CA SER A 61 -24.16 3.37 -6.13
C SER A 61 -22.64 3.25 -6.01
N ILE A 62 -22.03 4.05 -5.11
CA ILE A 62 -20.63 3.92 -4.72
C ILE A 62 -20.29 2.48 -4.29
N PHE A 63 -21.28 1.75 -3.76
CA PHE A 63 -21.14 0.34 -3.36
C PHE A 63 -20.84 -0.58 -4.54
N ASP A 64 -21.45 -0.37 -5.71
CA ASP A 64 -21.15 -1.16 -6.92
C ASP A 64 -19.73 -0.88 -7.41
N ARG A 65 -19.31 0.39 -7.36
CA ARG A 65 -17.94 0.81 -7.71
C ARG A 65 -16.92 0.23 -6.74
N ILE A 66 -17.20 0.19 -5.44
CA ILE A 66 -16.38 -0.48 -4.42
C ILE A 66 -16.33 -1.99 -4.71
N GLY A 67 -17.46 -2.63 -5.02
CA GLY A 67 -17.49 -4.05 -5.39
C GLY A 67 -16.63 -4.36 -6.62
N ALA A 68 -16.69 -3.50 -7.64
CA ALA A 68 -15.83 -3.60 -8.83
C ALA A 68 -14.36 -3.35 -8.49
N LEU A 69 -14.06 -2.38 -7.62
CA LEU A 69 -12.71 -2.11 -7.13
C LEU A 69 -12.13 -3.34 -6.42
N ARG A 70 -12.89 -3.98 -5.53
CA ARG A 70 -12.45 -5.20 -4.83
C ARG A 70 -12.08 -6.32 -5.81
N LYS A 71 -12.87 -6.52 -6.87
CA LYS A 71 -12.58 -7.49 -7.93
C LYS A 71 -11.30 -7.13 -8.71
N LYS A 72 -11.16 -5.87 -9.13
CA LYS A 72 -9.97 -5.38 -9.84
C LYS A 72 -8.72 -5.51 -8.97
N PHE A 73 -8.82 -5.18 -7.69
CA PHE A 73 -7.73 -5.30 -6.72
C PHE A 73 -7.29 -6.75 -6.56
N ALA A 74 -8.24 -7.69 -6.43
CA ALA A 74 -7.94 -9.11 -6.36
C ALA A 74 -7.28 -9.64 -7.66
N GLN A 75 -7.69 -9.14 -8.82
CA GLN A 75 -7.06 -9.48 -10.10
C GLN A 75 -5.63 -8.91 -10.22
N LYS A 76 -5.41 -7.68 -9.74
CA LYS A 76 -4.11 -6.99 -9.78
C LYS A 76 -3.12 -7.60 -8.79
N TYR A 77 -3.49 -7.71 -7.52
CA TYR A 77 -2.56 -8.07 -6.44
C TYR A 77 -2.66 -9.52 -5.98
N GLY A 78 -3.73 -10.25 -6.29
CA GLY A 78 -3.85 -11.67 -5.95
C GLY A 78 -4.51 -11.97 -4.59
N PHE A 79 -5.02 -10.97 -3.86
CA PHE A 79 -5.80 -11.18 -2.63
C PHE A 79 -7.03 -10.27 -2.56
N ILE A 80 -8.00 -10.64 -1.73
CA ILE A 80 -9.26 -9.92 -1.60
C ILE A 80 -9.16 -8.97 -0.41
N ILE A 81 -9.36 -7.68 -0.65
CA ILE A 81 -9.40 -6.67 0.43
C ILE A 81 -10.67 -6.81 1.29
N PRO A 82 -10.61 -6.37 2.57
CA PRO A 82 -11.76 -6.33 3.45
C PRO A 82 -12.90 -5.46 2.90
N LEU A 83 -14.08 -5.58 3.50
CA LEU A 83 -15.21 -4.73 3.16
C LEU A 83 -14.92 -3.28 3.59
N VAL A 84 -15.30 -2.33 2.74
CA VAL A 84 -15.20 -0.89 3.02
C VAL A 84 -16.49 -0.46 3.70
N ARG A 85 -16.41 0.03 4.94
CA ARG A 85 -17.55 0.60 5.66
C ARG A 85 -17.70 2.08 5.31
N LEU A 86 -18.90 2.52 4.97
CA LEU A 86 -19.21 3.92 4.73
C LEU A 86 -19.96 4.47 5.93
N ARG A 87 -19.49 5.58 6.49
CA ARG A 87 -20.09 6.22 7.67
C ARG A 87 -20.13 7.74 7.44
N ASP A 88 -21.18 8.40 7.91
CA ASP A 88 -21.21 9.85 8.00
C ASP A 88 -20.53 10.31 9.29
N ASN A 89 -19.90 11.49 9.25
CA ASN A 89 -19.31 12.10 10.42
C ASN A 89 -19.61 13.60 10.42
N ILE A 90 -20.42 14.04 11.39
CA ILE A 90 -20.84 15.42 11.56
C ILE A 90 -19.67 16.32 11.95
N SER A 91 -18.62 15.76 12.56
CA SER A 91 -17.41 16.50 12.96
C SER A 91 -16.46 16.78 11.79
N LEU A 92 -16.67 16.16 10.62
CA LEU A 92 -15.89 16.47 9.43
C LEU A 92 -16.40 17.72 8.73
N GLU A 93 -15.50 18.43 8.06
CA GLU A 93 -15.87 19.52 7.15
C GLU A 93 -16.91 19.03 6.14
N PRO A 94 -17.92 19.85 5.76
CA PRO A 94 -19.08 19.36 5.02
C PRO A 94 -18.75 18.64 3.71
N ASN A 95 -17.68 19.08 3.03
CA ASN A 95 -17.19 18.57 1.75
C ASN A 95 -16.00 17.60 1.89
N ALA A 96 -15.57 17.28 3.10
CA ALA A 96 -14.41 16.43 3.33
C ALA A 96 -14.79 14.95 3.44
N TYR A 97 -13.84 14.09 3.10
CA TYR A 97 -13.88 12.67 3.41
C TYR A 97 -12.55 12.21 3.97
N GLU A 98 -12.58 11.12 4.74
CA GLU A 98 -11.42 10.44 5.26
C GLU A 98 -11.48 8.96 4.93
N ILE A 99 -10.37 8.38 4.49
CA ILE A 99 -10.17 6.95 4.35
C ILE A 99 -9.37 6.51 5.58
N ARG A 100 -9.91 5.54 6.32
CA ARG A 100 -9.32 5.04 7.55
C ARG A 100 -9.02 3.55 7.47
N LEU A 101 -7.86 3.20 8.01
CA LEU A 101 -7.45 1.83 8.29
C LEU A 101 -7.50 1.66 9.81
N TYR A 102 -8.40 0.81 10.29
CA TYR A 102 -8.83 0.85 11.70
C TYR A 102 -9.30 2.28 12.06
N ASP A 103 -8.78 2.85 13.14
CA ASP A 103 -9.09 4.21 13.57
C ASP A 103 -8.12 5.28 13.05
N HIS A 104 -7.15 4.89 12.20
CA HIS A 104 -6.14 5.79 11.68
C HIS A 104 -6.51 6.34 10.31
N VAL A 105 -6.46 7.67 10.18
CA VAL A 105 -6.62 8.33 8.88
C VAL A 105 -5.39 8.08 8.02
N ILE A 106 -5.58 7.33 6.93
CA ILE A 106 -4.50 7.02 5.96
C ILE A 106 -4.56 7.90 4.71
N ALA A 107 -5.72 8.49 4.43
CA ALA A 107 -5.87 9.50 3.40
C ALA A 107 -7.10 10.37 3.65
N SER A 108 -7.10 11.60 3.15
CA SER A 108 -8.24 12.51 3.22
C SER A 108 -8.30 13.40 1.99
N GLY A 109 -9.46 14.00 1.75
CA GLY A 109 -9.63 14.92 0.64
C GLY A 109 -10.95 15.67 0.73
N THR A 110 -11.17 16.57 -0.23
CA THR A 110 -12.41 17.31 -0.37
C THR A 110 -13.04 17.05 -1.74
N LEU A 111 -14.37 17.01 -1.77
CA LEU A 111 -15.16 16.85 -2.99
C LEU A 111 -16.19 17.96 -3.07
N GLU A 112 -16.51 18.40 -4.28
CA GLU A 112 -17.59 19.35 -4.51
C GLU A 112 -18.79 18.65 -5.18
N PRO A 113 -19.86 18.31 -4.43
CA PRO A 113 -21.07 17.74 -5.02
C PRO A 113 -21.67 18.66 -6.09
N GLY A 114 -22.08 18.08 -7.22
CA GLY A 114 -22.68 18.81 -8.35
C GLY A 114 -21.66 19.55 -9.22
N ARG A 115 -20.36 19.34 -9.01
CA ARG A 115 -19.25 19.84 -9.83
C ARG A 115 -18.45 18.69 -10.41
N TYR A 116 -17.54 19.01 -11.32
CA TYR A 116 -16.59 18.06 -11.90
C TYR A 116 -15.17 18.56 -11.72
N LEU A 117 -14.23 17.63 -11.55
CA LEU A 117 -12.81 17.93 -11.45
C LEU A 117 -12.21 17.95 -12.86
N ALA A 118 -11.73 19.10 -13.30
CA ALA A 118 -11.00 19.29 -14.55
C ALA A 118 -9.50 19.27 -14.27
N MET A 119 -8.77 18.37 -14.92
CA MET A 119 -7.32 18.22 -14.83
C MET A 119 -6.67 18.52 -16.18
N ASP A 120 -5.56 19.24 -16.16
CA ASP A 120 -4.78 19.55 -17.35
C ASP A 120 -3.73 18.45 -17.58
N PRO A 121 -3.84 17.64 -18.66
CA PRO A 121 -2.83 16.65 -19.00
C PRO A 121 -1.62 17.24 -19.76
N GLY A 122 -1.50 18.57 -19.85
CA GLY A 122 -0.47 19.29 -20.62
C GLY A 122 -0.90 19.67 -22.03
N THR A 123 -2.17 19.46 -22.39
CA THR A 123 -2.71 19.76 -23.74
C THR A 123 -3.74 20.89 -23.75
N VAL A 124 -3.93 21.55 -22.60
CA VAL A 124 -4.94 22.60 -22.47
C VAL A 124 -4.60 23.81 -23.34
N GLN A 125 -5.55 24.20 -24.18
CA GLN A 125 -5.41 25.34 -25.09
C GLN A 125 -5.99 26.62 -24.49
N ARG A 126 -7.02 26.51 -23.65
CA ARG A 126 -7.72 27.65 -23.05
C ARG A 126 -8.14 27.32 -21.62
N PRO A 127 -7.77 28.14 -20.63
CA PRO A 127 -8.16 27.90 -19.25
C PRO A 127 -9.65 28.12 -19.06
N VAL A 128 -10.30 27.20 -18.35
CA VAL A 128 -11.70 27.33 -17.91
C VAL A 128 -11.78 27.94 -16.51
N LYS A 129 -12.91 28.58 -16.20
CA LYS A 129 -13.15 29.12 -14.85
C LYS A 129 -13.57 27.99 -13.91
N GLY A 130 -12.98 27.94 -12.73
CA GLY A 130 -13.31 26.94 -11.71
C GLY A 130 -12.72 27.31 -10.35
N ILE A 131 -13.04 26.51 -9.34
CA ILE A 131 -12.41 26.63 -8.02
C ILE A 131 -11.09 25.85 -8.06
N THR A 132 -9.97 26.54 -7.84
CA THR A 132 -8.65 25.90 -7.76
C THR A 132 -8.60 24.91 -6.62
N THR A 133 -8.12 23.71 -6.93
CA THR A 133 -7.90 22.63 -5.97
C THR A 133 -6.65 21.85 -6.35
N LYS A 134 -6.30 20.86 -5.54
CA LYS A 134 -5.37 19.79 -5.91
C LYS A 134 -6.13 18.48 -6.01
N GLU A 135 -5.75 17.68 -6.98
CA GLU A 135 -6.17 16.29 -7.08
C GLU A 135 -5.57 15.49 -5.89
N PRO A 136 -6.31 14.55 -5.27
CA PRO A 136 -5.91 13.94 -4.01
C PRO A 136 -4.82 12.85 -4.08
N VAL A 137 -4.58 12.25 -5.24
CA VAL A 137 -3.62 11.15 -5.44
C VAL A 137 -2.21 11.67 -5.68
N TYR A 138 -2.03 12.51 -6.68
CA TYR A 138 -0.76 13.05 -7.18
C TYR A 138 -0.53 14.50 -6.73
N GLY A 139 -1.53 15.17 -6.17
CA GLY A 139 -1.40 16.56 -5.73
C GLY A 139 -1.32 17.54 -6.90
N LEU A 140 -1.74 17.10 -8.09
CA LEU A 140 -1.66 17.89 -9.32
C LEU A 140 -2.67 19.05 -9.27
N PRO A 141 -2.33 20.22 -9.84
CA PRO A 141 -3.28 21.33 -9.94
C PRO A 141 -4.53 20.91 -10.72
N ALA A 142 -5.70 21.20 -10.17
CA ALA A 142 -6.99 20.89 -10.79
C ALA A 142 -8.02 21.99 -10.50
N LEU A 143 -9.14 21.95 -11.20
CA LEU A 143 -10.22 22.93 -11.08
C LEU A 143 -11.57 22.23 -10.89
N TRP A 144 -12.32 22.63 -9.87
CA TRP A 144 -13.73 22.25 -9.76
C TRP A 144 -14.59 23.17 -10.65
N ILE A 145 -15.12 22.61 -11.73
CA ILE A 145 -15.97 23.29 -12.72
C ILE A 145 -17.44 22.91 -12.55
N ASN A 146 -18.35 23.77 -13.00
CA ASN A 146 -19.77 23.43 -12.98
C ASN A 146 -20.08 22.43 -14.10
N GLU A 147 -21.21 21.73 -13.96
CA GLU A 147 -21.70 20.80 -15.00
C GLU A 147 -21.87 21.48 -16.38
N ALA A 148 -22.34 22.73 -16.40
CA ALA A 148 -22.51 23.49 -17.63
C ALA A 148 -21.20 23.76 -18.39
N ASP A 149 -20.06 23.76 -17.67
CA ASP A 149 -18.75 24.06 -18.23
C ASP A 149 -18.01 22.79 -18.70
N LYS A 150 -18.58 21.60 -18.48
CA LYS A 150 -17.96 20.30 -18.78
C LYS A 150 -17.54 20.16 -20.24
N GLU A 151 -18.47 20.33 -21.17
CA GLU A 151 -18.21 20.17 -22.61
C GLU A 151 -17.17 21.21 -23.09
N THR A 152 -17.21 22.42 -22.54
CA THR A 152 -16.23 23.47 -22.85
C THR A 152 -14.84 23.10 -22.35
N ALA A 153 -14.73 22.52 -21.16
CA ALA A 153 -13.46 22.07 -20.59
C ALA A 153 -12.87 20.89 -21.38
N GLU A 154 -13.69 19.91 -21.77
CA GLU A 154 -13.27 18.78 -22.60
C GLU A 154 -12.76 19.27 -23.97
N LEU A 155 -13.48 20.18 -24.63
CA LEU A 155 -13.04 20.80 -25.89
C LEU A 155 -11.77 21.63 -25.75
N ALA A 156 -11.51 22.18 -24.56
CA ALA A 156 -10.30 22.93 -24.27
C ALA A 156 -9.09 22.04 -23.94
N GLY A 157 -9.26 20.71 -23.87
CA GLY A 157 -8.21 19.72 -23.61
C GLY A 157 -8.12 19.24 -22.16
N TYR A 158 -9.08 19.57 -21.29
CA TYR A 158 -9.11 19.05 -19.92
C TYR A 158 -9.68 17.63 -19.86
N THR A 159 -9.12 16.82 -18.96
CA THR A 159 -9.76 15.58 -18.52
C THR A 159 -10.75 15.91 -17.41
N VAL A 160 -12.05 15.65 -17.64
CA VAL A 160 -13.12 15.97 -16.68
C VAL A 160 -13.60 14.70 -15.96
N ILE A 161 -13.61 14.74 -14.63
CA ILE A 161 -13.89 13.58 -13.77
C ILE A 161 -14.98 13.94 -12.75
N ASP A 162 -15.94 13.05 -12.55
CA ASP A 162 -17.00 13.23 -11.53
C ASP A 162 -16.47 12.99 -10.09
N PRO A 163 -17.09 13.57 -9.04
CA PRO A 163 -16.60 13.45 -7.67
C PRO A 163 -16.53 12.01 -7.14
N GLU A 164 -17.43 11.11 -7.56
CA GLU A 164 -17.39 9.70 -7.14
C GLU A 164 -16.17 9.01 -7.73
N SER A 165 -15.86 9.28 -9.00
CA SER A 165 -14.67 8.76 -9.69
C SER A 165 -13.38 9.29 -9.06
N VAL A 166 -13.36 10.54 -8.58
CA VAL A 166 -12.23 11.09 -7.81
C VAL A 166 -12.03 10.31 -6.50
N LEU A 167 -13.11 10.12 -5.72
CA LEU A 167 -13.06 9.32 -4.49
C LEU A 167 -12.58 7.88 -4.75
N MET A 168 -13.12 7.24 -5.80
CA MET A 168 -12.76 5.86 -6.14
C MET A 168 -11.31 5.71 -6.59
N THR A 169 -10.79 6.67 -7.35
CA THR A 169 -9.38 6.67 -7.77
C THR A 169 -8.47 6.85 -6.55
N HIS A 170 -8.83 7.78 -5.66
CA HIS A 170 -8.09 7.99 -4.42
C HIS A 170 -8.13 6.77 -3.49
N LEU A 171 -9.28 6.12 -3.38
CA LEU A 171 -9.42 4.86 -2.63
C LEU A 171 -8.55 3.76 -3.25
N SER A 172 -8.61 3.56 -4.57
CA SER A 172 -7.82 2.53 -5.26
C SER A 172 -6.32 2.70 -5.04
N GLU A 173 -5.80 3.92 -5.18
CA GLU A 173 -4.39 4.21 -4.92
C GLU A 173 -4.05 3.97 -3.45
N THR A 174 -4.87 4.50 -2.53
CA THR A 174 -4.62 4.39 -1.10
C THR A 174 -4.56 2.92 -0.65
N LEU A 175 -5.48 2.08 -1.15
CA LEU A 175 -5.46 0.66 -0.86
C LEU A 175 -4.27 -0.07 -1.48
N SER A 176 -3.75 0.40 -2.62
CA SER A 176 -2.53 -0.15 -3.23
C SER A 176 -1.32 0.13 -2.34
N ARG A 177 -1.15 1.37 -1.89
CA ARG A 177 -0.06 1.77 -0.99
C ARG A 177 -0.06 1.01 0.34
N HIS A 178 -1.26 0.78 0.87
CA HIS A 178 -1.47 0.08 2.15
C HIS A 178 -1.79 -1.42 1.97
N ALA A 179 -1.59 -2.00 0.79
CA ALA A 179 -1.93 -3.40 0.49
C ALA A 179 -1.28 -4.40 1.46
N HIS A 180 -0.04 -4.12 1.85
CA HIS A 180 0.71 -4.95 2.79
C HIS A 180 0.13 -4.95 4.22
N GLU A 181 -0.57 -3.89 4.63
CA GLU A 181 -1.24 -3.81 5.93
C GLU A 181 -2.61 -4.49 5.92
N LEU A 182 -3.23 -4.56 4.74
CA LEU A 182 -4.53 -5.23 4.54
C LEU A 182 -4.42 -6.76 4.51
N LEU A 183 -3.24 -7.32 4.22
CA LEU A 183 -3.05 -8.77 4.14
C LEU A 183 -2.93 -9.40 5.54
N THR A 184 -3.98 -10.08 5.97
CA THR A 184 -4.02 -10.75 7.28
C THR A 184 -3.46 -12.18 7.23
N ARG A 185 -3.24 -12.78 8.40
CA ARG A 185 -2.85 -14.19 8.51
C ARG A 185 -3.92 -15.11 7.93
N GLU A 186 -5.18 -14.79 8.16
CA GLU A 186 -6.34 -15.54 7.68
C GLU A 186 -6.40 -15.53 6.15
N ASP A 187 -6.15 -14.38 5.52
CA ASP A 187 -6.09 -14.28 4.05
C ASP A 187 -5.01 -15.20 3.47
N VAL A 188 -3.82 -15.25 4.10
CA VAL A 188 -2.74 -16.14 3.66
C VAL A 188 -3.13 -17.61 3.80
N GLN A 189 -3.82 -17.99 4.88
CA GLN A 189 -4.33 -19.35 5.04
C GLN A 189 -5.36 -19.70 3.94
N GLN A 190 -6.27 -18.78 3.62
CA GLN A 190 -7.25 -18.97 2.56
C GLN A 190 -6.59 -19.07 1.18
N LEU A 191 -5.53 -18.28 0.92
CA LEU A 191 -4.74 -18.39 -0.31
C LEU A 191 -4.07 -19.77 -0.42
N LEU A 192 -3.44 -20.24 0.66
CA LEU A 192 -2.84 -21.58 0.72
C LEU A 192 -3.88 -22.69 0.52
N GLU A 193 -5.06 -22.57 1.12
CA GLU A 193 -6.11 -23.58 0.99
C GLU A 193 -6.69 -23.63 -0.44
N ARG A 194 -6.83 -22.49 -1.11
CA ARG A 194 -7.21 -22.44 -2.52
C ARG A 194 -6.14 -23.10 -3.40
N LEU A 195 -4.87 -22.82 -3.13
CA LEU A 195 -3.77 -23.42 -3.88
C LEU A 195 -3.65 -24.93 -3.63
N ARG A 196 -3.87 -25.39 -2.39
CA ARG A 196 -3.83 -26.81 -2.03
C ARG A 196 -4.81 -27.67 -2.83
N LYS A 197 -5.94 -27.10 -3.25
CA LYS A 197 -6.92 -27.78 -4.13
C LYS A 197 -6.38 -28.08 -5.53
N VAL A 198 -5.38 -27.33 -5.98
CA VAL A 198 -4.80 -27.44 -7.33
C VAL A 198 -3.40 -28.07 -7.29
N GLN A 199 -2.57 -27.70 -6.31
CA GLN A 199 -1.20 -28.16 -6.13
C GLN A 199 -0.94 -28.59 -4.68
N PRO A 200 -1.54 -29.71 -4.22
CA PRO A 200 -1.43 -30.15 -2.83
C PRO A 200 0.00 -30.51 -2.41
N SER A 201 0.79 -31.10 -3.32
CA SER A 201 2.18 -31.50 -3.04
C SER A 201 3.06 -30.28 -2.75
N LEU A 202 3.01 -29.23 -3.58
CA LEU A 202 3.77 -28.00 -3.38
C LEU A 202 3.45 -27.36 -2.02
N VAL A 203 2.16 -27.23 -1.70
CA VAL A 203 1.76 -26.61 -0.42
C VAL A 203 2.21 -27.46 0.77
N GLY A 204 2.02 -28.78 0.70
CA GLY A 204 2.39 -29.70 1.78
C GLY A 204 3.90 -29.81 2.02
N GLU A 205 4.70 -29.76 0.96
CA GLU A 205 6.17 -29.83 1.04
C GLU A 205 6.79 -28.51 1.54
N VAL A 206 6.17 -27.37 1.24
CA VAL A 206 6.74 -26.05 1.58
C VAL A 206 6.20 -25.49 2.89
N VAL A 207 4.90 -25.60 3.15
CA VAL A 207 4.24 -24.98 4.32
C VAL A 207 3.44 -26.03 5.11
N PRO A 208 3.80 -26.31 6.38
CA PRO A 208 4.76 -25.60 7.25
C PRO A 208 6.20 -26.14 7.23
N GLU A 209 6.50 -27.20 6.47
CA GLU A 209 7.74 -27.98 6.57
C GLU A 209 9.03 -27.17 6.32
N VAL A 210 9.06 -26.38 5.24
CA VAL A 210 10.22 -25.54 4.91
C VAL A 210 10.07 -24.15 5.53
N ILE A 211 8.88 -23.53 5.45
CA ILE A 211 8.64 -22.22 6.04
C ILE A 211 7.32 -22.18 6.81
N SER A 212 7.27 -21.35 7.86
CA SER A 212 6.02 -21.10 8.56
C SER A 212 5.09 -20.20 7.73
N VAL A 213 3.78 -20.33 7.95
CA VAL A 213 2.79 -19.36 7.46
C VAL A 213 3.18 -17.93 7.90
N GLY A 214 3.74 -17.84 9.11
CA GLY A 214 4.48 -16.70 9.69
C GLY A 214 5.31 -15.95 8.67
N LEU A 215 6.33 -16.65 8.20
CA LEU A 215 7.34 -16.16 7.29
C LEU A 215 6.77 -15.88 5.89
N LEU A 216 5.89 -16.75 5.39
CA LEU A 216 5.21 -16.54 4.11
C LEU A 216 4.46 -15.20 4.09
N GLN A 217 3.63 -14.92 5.10
CA GLN A 217 2.92 -13.65 5.18
C GLN A 217 3.88 -12.47 5.09
N ARG A 218 5.03 -12.54 5.80
CA ARG A 218 6.00 -11.45 5.83
C ARG A 218 6.66 -11.22 4.44
N VAL A 219 6.94 -12.29 3.70
CA VAL A 219 7.40 -12.20 2.31
C VAL A 219 6.32 -11.58 1.41
N LEU A 220 5.08 -12.06 1.48
CA LEU A 220 3.97 -11.53 0.69
C LEU A 220 3.70 -10.04 1.00
N GLN A 221 3.78 -9.65 2.27
CA GLN A 221 3.67 -8.24 2.69
C GLN A 221 4.80 -7.39 2.14
N ASN A 222 6.03 -7.89 2.11
CA ASN A 222 7.15 -7.15 1.52
C ASN A 222 6.96 -6.93 0.01
N LEU A 223 6.50 -7.95 -0.72
CA LEU A 223 6.15 -7.83 -2.14
C LEU A 223 5.04 -6.77 -2.35
N LEU A 224 3.96 -6.86 -1.57
CA LEU A 224 2.84 -5.90 -1.65
C LEU A 224 3.21 -4.47 -1.24
N ARG A 225 4.18 -4.29 -0.34
CA ARG A 225 4.68 -2.96 0.06
C ARG A 225 5.38 -2.25 -1.10
N GLU A 226 5.91 -3.03 -2.04
CA GLU A 226 6.48 -2.53 -3.29
C GLU A 226 5.51 -2.68 -4.47
N GLU A 227 4.21 -2.86 -4.15
CA GLU A 227 3.11 -3.01 -5.12
C GLU A 227 3.30 -4.17 -6.11
N ILE A 228 4.07 -5.20 -5.74
CA ILE A 228 4.26 -6.40 -6.55
C ILE A 228 3.09 -7.36 -6.32
N SER A 229 2.52 -7.86 -7.42
CA SER A 229 1.46 -8.86 -7.39
C SER A 229 1.91 -10.17 -6.74
N ILE A 230 1.10 -10.68 -5.81
CA ILE A 230 1.28 -12.01 -5.20
C ILE A 230 0.38 -13.07 -5.84
N ARG A 231 -0.16 -12.79 -7.03
CA ARG A 231 -1.08 -13.69 -7.74
C ARG A 231 -0.40 -14.99 -8.17
N ASP A 232 0.88 -14.92 -8.53
CA ASP A 232 1.69 -16.10 -8.84
C ASP A 232 2.25 -16.74 -7.56
N LEU A 233 1.32 -17.08 -6.66
CA LEU A 233 1.64 -17.77 -5.41
C LEU A 233 2.36 -19.11 -5.61
N PRO A 234 2.07 -19.93 -6.65
CA PRO A 234 2.84 -21.12 -6.95
C PRO A 234 4.34 -20.82 -7.10
N LEU A 235 4.70 -19.88 -7.97
CA LEU A 235 6.09 -19.52 -8.23
C LEU A 235 6.79 -18.97 -6.98
N ILE A 236 6.07 -18.16 -6.18
CA ILE A 236 6.57 -17.68 -4.90
C ILE A 236 6.85 -18.86 -3.96
N LEU A 237 5.92 -19.82 -3.83
CA LEU A 237 6.13 -20.98 -2.95
C LEU A 237 7.24 -21.90 -3.44
N GLU A 238 7.37 -22.14 -4.74
CA GLU A 238 8.49 -22.93 -5.31
C GLU A 238 9.83 -22.31 -4.93
N THR A 239 9.96 -20.99 -5.14
CA THR A 239 11.17 -20.23 -4.79
C THR A 239 11.49 -20.31 -3.29
N LEU A 240 10.46 -20.18 -2.45
CA LEU A 240 10.62 -20.28 -1.00
C LEU A 240 10.90 -21.71 -0.54
N GLY A 241 10.40 -22.73 -1.23
CA GLY A 241 10.72 -24.13 -0.99
C GLY A 241 12.19 -24.45 -1.28
N GLU A 242 12.71 -23.94 -2.41
CA GLU A 242 14.10 -24.16 -2.81
C GLU A 242 15.10 -23.49 -1.85
N HIS A 243 14.81 -22.27 -1.40
CA HIS A 243 15.76 -21.47 -0.63
C HIS A 243 15.49 -21.40 0.86
N GLY A 244 14.26 -21.71 1.30
CA GLY A 244 13.84 -21.61 2.70
C GLY A 244 14.60 -22.55 3.63
N GLY A 245 15.19 -23.64 3.13
CA GLY A 245 16.09 -24.50 3.89
C GLY A 245 17.43 -23.82 4.26
N ARG A 246 17.89 -22.85 3.46
CA ARG A 246 19.18 -22.16 3.64
C ARG A 246 19.07 -20.91 4.48
N THR A 247 17.93 -20.20 4.40
CA THR A 247 17.71 -18.94 5.11
C THR A 247 16.26 -18.80 5.56
N LYS A 248 16.07 -18.21 6.75
CA LYS A 248 14.75 -17.80 7.26
C LYS A 248 14.59 -16.27 7.25
N ASN A 249 15.55 -15.55 6.67
CA ASN A 249 15.49 -14.10 6.56
C ASN A 249 14.42 -13.71 5.53
N ALA A 250 13.36 -13.04 5.99
CA ALA A 250 12.25 -12.64 5.13
C ALA A 250 12.66 -11.68 4.02
N VAL A 251 13.65 -10.81 4.26
CA VAL A 251 14.14 -9.86 3.24
C VAL A 251 14.81 -10.61 2.11
N LEU A 252 15.77 -11.50 2.41
CA LEU A 252 16.47 -12.28 1.39
C LEU A 252 15.51 -13.18 0.59
N LEU A 253 14.56 -13.82 1.29
CA LEU A 253 13.51 -14.61 0.63
C LEU A 253 12.60 -13.75 -0.26
N THR A 254 12.37 -12.49 0.10
CA THR A 254 11.64 -11.53 -0.75
C THR A 254 12.44 -11.23 -2.02
N GLU A 255 13.75 -10.95 -1.92
CA GLU A 255 14.60 -10.69 -3.10
C GLU A 255 14.62 -11.88 -4.07
N LEU A 256 14.73 -13.10 -3.54
CA LEU A 256 14.68 -14.32 -4.34
C LEU A 256 13.32 -14.49 -5.03
N ALA A 257 12.22 -14.25 -4.31
CA ALA A 257 10.88 -14.28 -4.89
C ALA A 257 10.70 -13.21 -5.97
N ARG A 258 11.23 -11.99 -5.77
CA ARG A 258 11.20 -10.91 -6.77
C ARG A 258 11.96 -11.29 -8.04
N LYS A 259 13.14 -11.88 -7.90
CA LYS A 259 13.92 -12.41 -9.02
C LYS A 259 13.13 -13.45 -9.82
N ALA A 260 12.45 -14.38 -9.14
CA ALA A 260 11.58 -15.34 -9.81
C ALA A 260 10.40 -14.66 -10.54
N LEU A 261 9.86 -13.59 -9.95
CA LEU A 261 8.80 -12.75 -10.50
C LEU A 261 9.28 -11.74 -11.55
N ALA A 262 10.47 -11.90 -12.14
CA ALA A 262 11.04 -10.94 -13.10
C ALA A 262 10.06 -10.55 -14.23
N ARG A 263 9.29 -11.51 -14.75
CA ARG A 263 8.27 -11.23 -15.78
C ARG A 263 7.14 -10.35 -15.28
N THR A 264 6.67 -10.58 -14.06
CA THR A 264 5.63 -9.74 -13.41
C THR A 264 6.15 -8.31 -13.20
N ILE A 265 7.37 -8.17 -12.67
CA ILE A 265 7.99 -6.87 -12.40
C ILE A 265 8.26 -6.10 -13.69
N THR A 266 8.80 -6.77 -14.72
CA THR A 266 9.06 -6.18 -16.04
C THR A 266 7.76 -5.64 -16.65
N GLU A 267 6.71 -6.46 -16.74
CA GLU A 267 5.44 -6.04 -17.36
C GLU A 267 4.72 -4.95 -16.55
N GLN A 268 4.91 -4.91 -15.23
CA GLN A 268 4.34 -3.86 -14.38
C GLN A 268 4.96 -2.48 -14.63
N HIS A 269 6.23 -2.42 -14.99
CA HIS A 269 6.98 -1.17 -15.14
C HIS A 269 7.23 -0.74 -16.57
N LYS A 270 6.88 -1.58 -17.55
CA LYS A 270 6.95 -1.22 -18.97
C LYS A 270 6.00 -0.06 -19.29
N ALA A 271 6.51 0.90 -20.05
CA ALA A 271 5.69 1.94 -20.65
C ALA A 271 4.86 1.39 -21.81
N ASN A 272 3.95 2.21 -22.34
CA ASN A 272 3.01 1.81 -23.39
C ASN A 272 3.70 1.41 -24.72
N ASP A 273 4.91 1.90 -24.96
CA ASP A 273 5.76 1.55 -26.10
C ASP A 273 6.53 0.21 -25.89
N GLY A 274 6.44 -0.36 -24.69
CA GLY A 274 7.14 -1.58 -24.28
C GLY A 274 8.53 -1.35 -23.71
N THR A 275 9.00 -0.11 -23.60
CA THR A 275 10.32 0.27 -23.08
C THR A 275 10.30 0.42 -21.56
N LEU A 276 11.38 0.03 -20.90
CA LEU A 276 11.64 0.33 -19.50
C LEU A 276 12.53 1.58 -19.41
N TYR A 277 11.98 2.69 -18.95
CA TYR A 277 12.75 3.89 -18.68
C TYR A 277 13.43 3.79 -17.31
N ALA A 278 14.76 3.89 -17.30
CA ALA A 278 15.58 3.66 -16.12
C ALA A 278 16.34 4.92 -15.70
N ILE A 279 16.26 5.22 -14.40
CA ILE A 279 17.21 6.07 -13.68
C ILE A 279 18.33 5.14 -13.21
N THR A 280 19.52 5.34 -13.75
CA THR A 280 20.70 4.52 -13.44
C THR A 280 21.52 5.14 -12.31
N LEU A 281 22.34 4.33 -11.63
CA LEU A 281 23.32 4.84 -10.67
C LEU A 281 24.63 5.16 -11.38
N ASP A 282 25.29 6.25 -11.00
CA ASP A 282 26.67 6.47 -11.40
C ASP A 282 27.58 5.33 -10.86
N PRO A 283 28.51 4.78 -11.65
CA PRO A 283 29.35 3.66 -11.22
C PRO A 283 30.15 3.90 -9.93
N ALA A 284 30.60 5.13 -9.67
CA ALA A 284 31.32 5.47 -8.44
C ALA A 284 30.38 5.48 -7.22
N VAL A 285 29.14 5.97 -7.41
CA VAL A 285 28.09 5.89 -6.40
C VAL A 285 27.74 4.44 -6.10
N GLU A 286 27.53 3.62 -7.13
CA GLU A 286 27.21 2.19 -6.97
C GLU A 286 28.32 1.45 -6.23
N HIS A 287 29.59 1.68 -6.59
CA HIS A 287 30.74 1.09 -5.90
C HIS A 287 30.80 1.48 -4.41
N THR A 288 30.59 2.77 -4.12
CA THR A 288 30.55 3.29 -2.74
C THR A 288 29.45 2.60 -1.93
N LEU A 289 28.23 2.53 -2.49
CA LEU A 289 27.10 1.91 -1.81
C LEU A 289 27.31 0.40 -1.59
N LEU A 290 27.94 -0.31 -2.54
CA LEU A 290 28.28 -1.73 -2.39
C LEU A 290 29.23 -1.98 -1.22
N GLY A 291 30.18 -1.06 -0.98
CA GLY A 291 31.08 -1.10 0.18
C GLY A 291 30.38 -0.89 1.52
N GLN A 292 29.20 -0.26 1.53
CA GLN A 292 28.40 0.05 2.72
C GLN A 292 27.32 -1.02 3.01
N ILE A 293 27.32 -2.13 2.27
CA ILE A 293 26.42 -3.26 2.54
C ILE A 293 26.96 -4.03 3.74
N ASN A 294 26.24 -3.95 4.86
CA ASN A 294 26.49 -4.82 6.00
C ASN A 294 25.76 -6.14 5.79
N GLN A 295 26.53 -7.23 5.67
CA GLN A 295 26.02 -8.59 5.70
C GLN A 295 26.12 -9.12 7.13
N SER A 296 25.16 -8.76 7.97
CA SER A 296 24.96 -9.46 9.24
C SER A 296 24.03 -10.66 9.02
N ASN A 297 24.20 -11.75 9.78
CA ASN A 297 23.44 -13.00 9.61
C ASN A 297 21.90 -12.81 9.58
N ASP A 298 21.37 -11.73 10.18
CA ASP A 298 19.93 -11.47 10.27
C ASP A 298 19.44 -10.22 9.51
N ALA A 299 20.33 -9.38 8.98
CA ALA A 299 19.96 -8.18 8.23
C ALA A 299 20.93 -7.90 7.10
N ILE A 300 20.41 -7.95 5.87
CA ILE A 300 21.01 -7.31 4.70
C ILE A 300 20.45 -5.90 4.66
N GLY A 301 21.28 -4.92 5.01
CA GLY A 301 20.88 -3.53 5.09
C GLY A 301 22.00 -2.63 4.59
N LEU A 302 21.64 -1.68 3.73
CA LEU A 302 22.53 -0.61 3.32
C LEU A 302 22.72 0.33 4.52
N SER A 303 23.91 0.30 5.11
CA SER A 303 24.24 1.08 6.31
C SER A 303 25.01 2.31 5.88
N VAL A 304 24.30 3.30 5.36
CA VAL A 304 24.86 4.61 4.99
C VAL A 304 24.73 5.57 6.15
N ASP A 305 25.71 6.46 6.30
CA ASP A 305 25.61 7.57 7.22
C ASP A 305 24.45 8.53 6.83
N PRO A 306 23.92 9.33 7.77
CA PRO A 306 22.78 10.20 7.50
C PRO A 306 23.04 11.25 6.41
N GLU A 307 24.27 11.71 6.22
CA GLU A 307 24.62 12.71 5.22
C GLU A 307 24.54 12.09 3.82
N THR A 308 25.19 10.94 3.62
CA THR A 308 25.11 10.17 2.37
C THR A 308 23.66 9.78 2.05
N ALA A 309 22.88 9.33 3.04
CA ALA A 309 21.47 8.99 2.85
C ALA A 309 20.63 10.21 2.41
N SER A 310 20.87 11.37 2.99
CA SER A 310 20.20 12.63 2.64
C SER A 310 20.55 13.06 1.21
N CYS A 311 21.84 13.06 0.87
CA CYS A 311 22.32 13.40 -0.47
C CYS A 311 21.75 12.45 -1.54
N LEU A 312 21.74 11.14 -1.27
CA LEU A 312 21.17 10.14 -2.17
C LEU A 312 19.66 10.36 -2.38
N GLY A 313 18.92 10.64 -1.31
CA GLY A 313 17.49 10.96 -1.40
C GLY A 313 17.21 12.23 -2.21
N GLN A 314 18.03 13.28 -2.03
CA GLN A 314 17.91 14.53 -2.79
C GLN A 314 18.26 14.33 -4.27
N ALA A 315 19.35 13.63 -4.57
CA ALA A 315 19.77 13.31 -5.94
C ALA A 315 18.70 12.48 -6.65
N ALA A 316 18.15 11.45 -6.00
CA ALA A 316 17.03 10.68 -6.53
C ALA A 316 15.79 11.55 -6.80
N ALA A 317 15.49 12.51 -5.92
CA ALA A 317 14.33 13.39 -6.07
C ALA A 317 14.49 14.35 -7.24
N GLN A 318 15.70 14.88 -7.44
CA GLN A 318 16.04 15.71 -8.59
C GLN A 318 15.99 14.92 -9.89
N ALA A 319 16.58 13.72 -9.93
CA ALA A 319 16.54 12.84 -11.08
C ALA A 319 15.09 12.46 -11.44
N TRP A 320 14.29 12.06 -10.44
CA TRP A 320 12.87 11.76 -10.65
C TRP A 320 12.11 12.97 -11.20
N LYS A 321 12.33 14.16 -10.65
CA LYS A 321 11.69 15.39 -11.13
C LYS A 321 12.08 15.69 -12.58
N ALA A 322 13.35 15.56 -12.95
CA ALA A 322 13.82 15.77 -14.31
C ALA A 322 13.17 14.80 -15.31
N VAL A 323 12.97 13.54 -14.90
CA VAL A 323 12.27 12.53 -15.71
C VAL A 323 10.78 12.90 -15.88
N MET A 324 10.11 13.35 -14.82
CA MET A 324 8.72 13.83 -14.91
C MET A 324 8.59 15.05 -15.82
N GLU A 325 9.54 15.99 -15.76
CA GLU A 325 9.57 17.18 -16.64
C GLU A 325 9.76 16.82 -18.12
N LYS A 326 10.33 15.65 -18.43
CA LYS A 326 10.41 15.07 -19.79
C LYS A 326 9.10 14.38 -20.23
N GLY A 327 8.08 14.32 -19.38
CA GLY A 327 6.80 13.66 -19.67
C GLY A 327 6.84 12.14 -19.58
N ILE A 328 7.83 11.59 -18.87
CA ILE A 328 8.00 10.13 -18.71
C ILE A 328 7.40 9.73 -17.37
N ASP A 329 6.10 9.38 -17.35
CA ASP A 329 5.37 9.11 -16.11
C ASP A 329 5.74 7.77 -15.43
N HIS A 330 6.41 6.88 -16.17
CA HIS A 330 6.78 5.53 -15.73
C HIS A 330 8.29 5.32 -15.86
N ALA A 331 9.03 5.61 -14.78
CA ALA A 331 10.44 5.26 -14.70
C ALA A 331 10.76 4.49 -13.41
N ILE A 332 11.83 3.70 -13.47
CA ILE A 332 12.33 2.88 -12.37
C ILE A 332 13.76 3.29 -12.03
N VAL A 333 14.16 3.14 -10.77
CA VAL A 333 15.59 3.12 -10.43
C VAL A 333 16.13 1.73 -10.67
N LEU A 334 17.18 1.62 -11.47
CA LEU A 334 17.81 0.36 -11.83
C LEU A 334 19.16 0.22 -11.11
N CYS A 335 19.35 -0.90 -10.40
CA CYS A 335 20.55 -1.13 -9.59
C CYS A 335 20.99 -2.60 -9.52
N ASP A 336 22.18 -2.87 -8.96
CA ASP A 336 22.60 -4.21 -8.56
C ASP A 336 21.64 -4.84 -7.52
N ALA A 337 21.41 -6.16 -7.65
CA ALA A 337 20.52 -6.93 -6.76
C ALA A 337 20.89 -6.83 -5.28
N ARG A 338 22.19 -6.69 -4.97
CA ARG A 338 22.70 -6.57 -3.59
C ARG A 338 22.28 -5.25 -2.94
N LEU A 339 22.06 -4.20 -3.74
CA LEU A 339 21.69 -2.87 -3.27
C LEU A 339 20.19 -2.67 -3.15
N ARG A 340 19.40 -3.38 -3.96
CA ARG A 340 17.99 -3.07 -4.22
C ARG A 340 17.14 -2.90 -2.96
N ALA A 341 17.16 -3.86 -2.03
CA ALA A 341 16.38 -3.76 -0.79
C ALA A 341 16.80 -2.57 0.09
N GLY A 342 18.10 -2.32 0.22
CA GLY A 342 18.63 -1.20 0.98
C GLY A 342 18.29 0.14 0.34
N LEU A 343 18.50 0.25 -0.97
CA LEU A 343 18.19 1.45 -1.74
C LEU A 343 16.68 1.76 -1.72
N ARG A 344 15.82 0.75 -1.89
CA ARG A 344 14.36 0.92 -1.72
C ARG A 344 14.02 1.45 -0.33
N THR A 345 14.62 0.89 0.72
CA THR A 345 14.36 1.30 2.10
C THR A 345 14.75 2.75 2.38
N LEU A 346 15.81 3.23 1.75
CA LEU A 346 16.23 4.64 1.83
C LEU A 346 15.31 5.54 1.01
N LEU A 347 15.12 5.22 -0.26
CA LEU A 347 14.40 6.08 -1.21
C LEU A 347 12.90 6.17 -0.91
N GLN A 348 12.28 5.13 -0.34
CA GLN A 348 10.84 5.17 0.01
C GLN A 348 10.49 6.29 1.00
N ARG A 349 11.45 6.78 1.80
CA ARG A 349 11.23 7.88 2.76
C ARG A 349 11.07 9.23 2.07
N THR A 350 11.81 9.43 0.98
CA THR A 350 11.83 10.70 0.23
C THR A 350 10.86 10.65 -0.95
N ILE A 351 10.79 9.51 -1.64
CA ILE A 351 9.99 9.32 -2.85
C ILE A 351 9.30 7.94 -2.76
N PRO A 352 8.20 7.82 -2.00
CA PRO A 352 7.51 6.55 -1.79
C PRO A 352 7.14 5.81 -3.08
N ARG A 353 6.81 6.58 -4.12
CA ARG A 353 6.34 6.12 -5.43
C ARG A 353 7.42 5.63 -6.38
N LEU A 354 8.69 5.93 -6.12
CA LEU A 354 9.78 5.58 -7.03
C LEU A 354 10.07 4.08 -6.89
N PRO A 355 9.82 3.26 -7.93
CA PRO A 355 10.14 1.84 -7.90
C PRO A 355 11.65 1.66 -7.98
N VAL A 356 12.17 0.68 -7.22
CA VAL A 356 13.58 0.29 -7.28
C VAL A 356 13.62 -1.18 -7.70
N VAL A 357 14.26 -1.43 -8.84
CA VAL A 357 14.27 -2.73 -9.53
C VAL A 357 15.71 -3.16 -9.75
N ALA A 358 16.00 -4.43 -9.50
CA ALA A 358 17.32 -4.99 -9.75
C ALA A 358 17.47 -5.46 -11.20
N TYR A 359 18.70 -5.48 -11.73
CA TYR A 359 18.97 -5.99 -13.08
C TYR A 359 18.45 -7.43 -13.32
N ASP A 360 18.49 -8.28 -12.30
CA ASP A 360 18.03 -9.68 -12.39
C ASP A 360 16.52 -9.86 -12.20
N GLU A 361 15.80 -8.77 -11.94
CA GLU A 361 14.33 -8.71 -11.92
C GLU A 361 13.76 -8.29 -13.28
N ILE A 362 14.61 -8.03 -14.26
CA ILE A 362 14.19 -7.68 -15.63
C ILE A 362 14.34 -8.89 -16.54
N VAL A 363 13.31 -9.19 -17.32
CA VAL A 363 13.35 -10.27 -18.32
C VAL A 363 14.46 -9.95 -19.33
N PRO A 364 15.38 -10.90 -19.59
CA PRO A 364 16.44 -10.71 -20.59
C PRO A 364 15.88 -10.26 -21.94
N ALA A 365 16.60 -9.36 -22.62
CA ALA A 365 16.22 -8.76 -23.90
C ALA A 365 15.01 -7.78 -23.87
N SER A 366 14.51 -7.41 -22.68
CA SER A 366 13.59 -6.26 -22.58
C SER A 366 14.33 -4.96 -22.95
N PRO A 367 13.74 -4.07 -23.76
CA PRO A 367 14.36 -2.78 -24.08
C PRO A 367 14.40 -1.90 -22.84
N ILE A 368 15.60 -1.45 -22.47
CA ILE A 368 15.84 -0.54 -21.35
C ILE A 368 16.45 0.74 -21.93
N GLU A 369 15.86 1.88 -21.60
CA GLU A 369 16.37 3.19 -22.00
C GLU A 369 16.80 3.96 -20.74
N PRO A 370 18.09 4.27 -20.58
CA PRO A 370 18.56 5.12 -19.49
C PRO A 370 18.17 6.57 -19.77
N VAL A 371 17.30 7.13 -18.93
CA VAL A 371 16.75 8.49 -19.11
C VAL A 371 17.39 9.53 -18.20
N GLU A 372 18.01 9.07 -17.11
CA GLU A 372 18.70 9.91 -16.14
C GLU A 372 19.73 9.09 -15.36
N MET A 373 20.71 9.76 -14.79
CA MET A 373 21.74 9.14 -13.94
C MET A 373 21.78 9.82 -12.58
N LEU A 374 21.80 9.01 -11.52
CA LEU A 374 21.92 9.47 -10.15
C LEU A 374 23.40 9.61 -9.81
N THR A 375 23.84 10.86 -9.66
CA THR A 375 25.18 11.25 -9.23
C THR A 375 25.15 11.85 -7.81
N LEU A 376 26.17 11.58 -7.00
CA LEU A 376 26.38 12.26 -5.72
C LEU A 376 27.43 13.39 -5.88
N PRO A 377 27.37 14.45 -5.05
CA PRO A 377 28.42 15.46 -5.01
C PRO A 377 29.78 14.87 -4.60
N ASP A 378 30.87 15.39 -5.17
CA ASP A 378 32.23 14.98 -4.83
C ASP A 378 32.49 15.08 -3.31
N GLY A 379 32.94 13.98 -2.70
CA GLY A 379 33.30 13.90 -1.27
C GLY A 379 32.26 13.25 -0.34
N VAL A 380 31.05 12.98 -0.82
CA VAL A 380 30.00 12.29 -0.04
C VAL A 380 30.20 10.76 -0.15
N GLY A 381 30.36 10.07 0.99
CA GLY A 381 30.54 8.61 1.05
C GLY A 381 31.99 8.11 1.16
N ASN A 382 32.97 9.02 1.22
CA ASN A 382 34.41 8.68 1.33
C ASN A 382 34.92 8.57 2.78
N SER A 383 34.03 8.38 3.75
CA SER A 383 34.35 8.25 5.18
C SER A 383 34.78 6.82 5.55
N GLY A 384 35.76 6.29 4.82
CA GLY A 384 36.48 5.06 5.15
C GLY A 384 37.97 5.26 4.87
N ASP A 385 38.77 5.17 5.93
CA ASP A 385 40.24 5.28 5.97
C ASP A 385 40.88 6.68 5.84
N GLY A 386 40.86 7.38 6.97
CA GLY A 386 41.86 8.39 7.34
C GLY A 386 42.58 7.99 8.63
N VAL A 387 43.04 6.74 8.75
CA VAL A 387 44.08 6.43 9.75
C VAL A 387 45.40 6.92 9.18
N ASP A 388 45.89 7.98 9.80
CA ASP A 388 47.14 8.68 9.51
C ASP A 388 48.34 7.74 9.73
N ALA A 389 48.62 6.87 8.77
CA ALA A 389 49.84 6.07 8.69
C ALA A 389 50.91 6.89 7.96
N GLY A 390 51.39 7.96 8.60
CA GLY A 390 52.22 8.95 7.92
C GLY A 390 53.10 9.83 8.78
N GLN A 391 53.39 9.50 10.04
CA GLN A 391 54.46 10.22 10.78
C GLN A 391 55.09 9.36 11.88
N LEU A 392 55.94 8.42 11.45
CA LEU A 392 57.07 7.95 12.25
C LEU A 392 58.34 8.31 11.48
N MET A 393 59.35 8.80 12.22
CA MET A 393 60.66 9.32 11.81
C MET A 393 60.68 10.82 11.48
N THR A 394 61.17 11.68 12.39
CA THR A 394 62.60 12.04 12.48
C THR A 394 62.81 13.05 13.63
N VAL A 395 63.89 12.82 14.40
CA VAL A 395 64.53 13.57 15.51
C VAL A 395 63.93 13.39 16.90
#